data_AF-A0A940DTY5-F1
#
_entry.id   AF-A0A940DTY5-F1
#
_cell.length_a   1.000
_cell.length_b   1.000
_cell.length_c   1.000
_cell.angle_alpha   90.00
_cell.angle_beta   90.00
_cell.angle_gamma   90.00
#
_symmetry.space_group_name_H-M   'P 1'
#
loop_
_entity.id
_entity.type
_entity.pdbx_description
1 polymer ?
#
loop_
_entity_poly.entity_id
_entity_poly.type
_entity_poly.pdbx_seq_one_letter_code
_entity_poly.pdbx_strand_id
1 'polypeptide(L)'
;MARKDSFDSDRFGKYFSFELEETVRSQGLFVLLSGLVPLIFFIISVIFSLLYDHENLEDFWSGYFIFKILIATVAFVLFFLVFPIVRYGNLTDRREGVMPVLLPASHTEKFFCSVLVSVIIAPVVFLTLYLGSDAVLSALFPLSGKSLAGYFLEYKLVSYNEEFGFSLAGTYAFFLPPMVSFAGLAGGALFKKNKITKTFFSCAVALILFLMIVISIVDSLYMSAEQTAEMVVSNCTWFWYTVQAVTAAGFGLYYWERTRKIEL
;
A
#
# COMPACT_ATOMS: atom_id res chain seq x y z
N MET A 1 21.30 -4.32 -32.42
CA MET A 1 22.24 -4.17 -31.28
C MET A 1 22.07 -5.40 -30.40
N ALA A 2 23.13 -6.18 -30.17
CA ALA A 2 23.05 -7.34 -29.27
C ALA A 2 22.81 -6.86 -27.84
N ARG A 3 21.72 -7.32 -27.21
CA ARG A 3 21.41 -7.04 -25.80
C ARG A 3 22.49 -7.72 -24.97
N LYS A 4 23.24 -6.94 -24.19
CA LYS A 4 24.28 -7.45 -23.29
C LYS A 4 23.60 -7.85 -21.98
N ASP A 5 23.62 -9.14 -21.64
CA ASP A 5 22.90 -9.71 -20.49
C ASP A 5 23.52 -9.38 -19.13
N SER A 6 24.74 -8.82 -19.10
CA SER A 6 25.39 -8.35 -17.87
C SER A 6 24.76 -7.06 -17.37
N PHE A 7 24.53 -6.96 -16.05
CA PHE A 7 24.11 -5.74 -15.39
C PHE A 7 25.17 -4.63 -15.53
N ASP A 8 24.74 -3.42 -15.87
CA ASP A 8 25.58 -2.24 -16.03
C ASP A 8 24.91 -1.05 -15.32
N SER A 9 25.60 -0.52 -14.30
CA SER A 9 25.09 0.57 -13.46
C SER A 9 24.84 1.87 -14.23
N ASP A 10 25.66 2.18 -15.24
CA ASP A 10 25.51 3.41 -16.03
C ASP A 10 24.27 3.32 -16.93
N ARG A 11 24.05 2.14 -17.51
CA ARG A 11 22.85 1.85 -18.31
C ARG A 11 21.60 1.84 -17.44
N PHE A 12 21.69 1.23 -16.25
CA PHE A 12 20.62 1.22 -15.27
C PHE A 12 20.22 2.63 -14.86
N GLY A 13 21.17 3.51 -14.51
CA GLY A 13 20.88 4.88 -14.08
C GLY A 13 20.15 5.70 -15.15
N LYS A 14 20.56 5.55 -16.42
CA LYS A 14 19.88 6.18 -17.57
C LYS A 14 18.46 5.65 -17.76
N TYR A 15 18.29 4.33 -17.70
CA TYR A 15 16.98 3.69 -17.80
C TYR A 15 16.06 4.12 -16.65
N PHE A 16 16.58 4.13 -15.43
CA PHE A 16 15.84 4.52 -14.23
C PHE A 16 15.42 6.00 -14.25
N SER A 17 16.28 6.90 -14.72
CA SER A 17 15.94 8.32 -14.86
C SER A 17 14.82 8.51 -15.89
N PHE A 18 14.92 7.85 -17.04
CA PHE A 18 13.87 7.83 -18.06
C PHE A 18 12.54 7.28 -17.51
N GLU A 19 12.60 6.18 -16.75
CA GLU A 19 11.41 5.55 -16.16
C GLU A 19 10.75 6.44 -15.12
N LEU A 20 11.53 7.17 -14.32
CA LEU A 20 11.02 8.14 -13.35
C LEU A 20 10.33 9.32 -14.04
N GLU A 21 10.96 9.92 -15.06
CA GLU A 21 10.36 11.01 -15.83
C GLU A 21 9.04 10.57 -16.45
N GLU A 22 8.99 9.36 -17.02
CA GLU A 22 7.77 8.82 -17.61
C GLU A 22 6.69 8.52 -16.57
N THR A 23 7.09 8.03 -15.40
CA THR A 23 6.19 7.79 -14.28
C THR A 23 5.58 9.09 -13.77
N VAL A 24 6.39 10.14 -13.61
CA VAL A 24 5.90 11.47 -13.21
C VAL A 24 4.96 12.04 -14.27
N ARG A 25 5.31 11.93 -15.56
CA ARG A 25 4.51 12.45 -16.66
C ARG A 25 3.16 11.75 -16.80
N SER A 26 3.12 10.43 -16.65
CA SER A 26 1.91 9.62 -16.89
C SER A 26 1.06 9.41 -15.63
N GLN A 27 1.68 9.26 -14.46
CA GLN A 27 1.01 8.89 -13.20
C GLN A 27 1.19 9.93 -12.10
N GLY A 28 1.92 11.02 -12.32
CA GLY A 28 2.16 12.05 -11.29
C GLY A 28 0.88 12.65 -10.75
N LEU A 29 -0.11 12.93 -11.60
CA LEU A 29 -1.42 13.43 -11.17
C LEU A 29 -2.16 12.41 -10.28
N PHE A 30 -2.10 11.13 -10.62
CA PHE A 30 -2.70 10.07 -9.80
C PHE A 30 -2.05 10.00 -8.40
N VAL A 31 -0.72 10.08 -8.33
CA VAL A 31 0.02 10.09 -7.05
C VAL A 31 -0.33 11.34 -6.24
N LEU A 32 -0.40 12.52 -6.89
CA LEU A 32 -0.73 13.78 -6.24
C LEU A 32 -2.16 13.78 -5.69
N LEU A 33 -3.15 13.38 -6.50
CA LEU A 33 -4.55 13.30 -6.07
C LEU A 33 -4.73 12.28 -4.94
N SER A 34 -4.07 11.13 -5.02
CA SER A 34 -4.08 10.12 -3.95
C SER A 34 -3.44 10.66 -2.66
N GLY A 35 -2.36 11.42 -2.76
CA GLY A 35 -1.71 12.06 -1.61
C GLY A 35 -2.52 13.19 -0.99
N LEU A 36 -3.42 13.84 -1.73
CA LEU A 36 -4.29 14.91 -1.23
C LEU A 36 -5.65 14.42 -0.70
N VAL A 37 -5.86 13.11 -0.61
CA VAL A 37 -7.07 12.52 -0.02
C VAL A 37 -7.43 13.08 1.37
N PRO A 38 -6.49 13.34 2.30
CA PRO A 38 -6.82 13.95 3.60
C PRO A 38 -7.52 15.30 3.44
N LEU A 39 -7.07 16.12 2.49
CA LEU A 39 -7.63 17.43 2.20
C LEU A 39 -9.01 17.34 1.58
N ILE A 40 -9.18 16.43 0.61
CA ILE A 40 -10.48 16.19 -0.02
C ILE A 40 -11.49 15.71 1.04
N PHE A 41 -11.08 14.75 1.87
CA PHE A 41 -11.92 14.23 2.94
C PHE A 41 -12.28 15.32 3.96
N PHE A 42 -11.31 16.13 4.38
CA PHE A 42 -11.55 17.26 5.27
C PHE A 42 -12.58 18.25 4.71
N ILE A 43 -12.44 18.66 3.44
CA ILE A 43 -13.42 19.57 2.78
C ILE A 43 -14.82 18.95 2.81
N ILE A 44 -14.93 17.67 2.46
CA ILE A 44 -16.22 16.95 2.49
C ILE A 44 -16.79 16.95 3.91
N SER A 45 -15.99 16.64 4.93
CA SER A 45 -16.42 16.64 6.32
C SER A 45 -16.85 18.02 6.82
N VAL A 46 -16.19 19.09 6.39
CA VAL A 46 -16.61 20.48 6.68
C VAL A 46 -17.96 20.78 6.03
N ILE A 47 -18.19 20.34 4.78
CA ILE A 47 -19.50 20.53 4.14
C ILE A 47 -20.59 19.78 4.91
N PHE A 48 -20.32 18.55 5.36
CA PHE A 48 -21.27 17.78 6.17
C PHE A 48 -21.51 18.38 7.55
N SER A 49 -20.49 18.98 8.19
CA SER A 49 -20.66 19.59 9.51
C SER A 49 -21.59 20.81 9.49
N LEU A 50 -21.74 21.49 8.34
CA LEU A 50 -22.72 22.56 8.16
C LEU A 50 -24.18 22.09 8.23
N LEU A 51 -24.43 20.78 8.15
CA LEU A 51 -25.77 20.19 8.26
C LEU A 51 -26.15 19.83 9.70
N TYR A 52 -25.23 19.94 10.65
CA TYR A 52 -25.44 19.60 12.06
C TYR A 52 -25.73 20.86 12.89
N ASP A 53 -26.65 20.73 13.85
CA ASP A 53 -26.86 21.75 14.88
C ASP A 53 -25.62 21.90 15.77
N HIS A 54 -25.39 23.12 16.27
CA HIS A 54 -24.21 23.49 17.06
C HIS A 54 -23.98 22.60 18.29
N GLU A 55 -25.01 22.00 18.88
CA GLU A 55 -24.91 21.11 20.04
C GLU A 55 -24.30 19.74 19.69
N ASN A 56 -24.45 19.26 18.45
CA ASN A 56 -23.96 17.95 18.01
C ASN A 56 -22.62 18.03 17.24
N LEU A 57 -22.03 19.21 17.18
CA LEU A 57 -20.85 19.48 16.35
C LEU A 57 -19.59 18.85 16.95
N GLU A 58 -19.45 18.84 18.27
CA GLU A 58 -18.33 18.19 18.96
C GLU A 58 -18.34 16.67 18.78
N ASP A 59 -19.52 16.05 18.83
CA ASP A 59 -19.70 14.61 18.56
C ASP A 59 -19.38 14.24 17.11
N PHE A 60 -19.67 15.12 16.14
CA PHE A 60 -19.29 14.91 14.75
C PHE A 60 -17.75 14.88 14.57
N TRP A 61 -17.06 15.84 15.19
CA TRP A 61 -15.60 15.93 15.10
C TRP A 61 -14.87 14.85 15.90
N SER A 62 -15.46 14.32 16.97
CA SER A 62 -14.91 13.15 17.66
C SER A 62 -14.95 11.89 16.78
N GLY A 63 -16.04 11.68 16.03
CA GLY A 63 -16.17 10.60 15.05
C GLY A 63 -15.24 10.75 13.84
N TYR A 64 -14.92 11.98 13.44
CA TYR A 64 -14.06 12.29 12.29
C TYR A 64 -12.71 11.56 12.36
N PHE A 65 -12.11 11.44 13.55
CA PHE A 65 -10.81 10.78 13.72
C PHE A 65 -10.84 9.29 13.35
N ILE A 66 -11.91 8.57 13.67
CA ILE A 66 -12.06 7.14 13.33
C ILE A 66 -12.19 6.98 11.82
N PHE A 67 -13.03 7.80 11.18
CA PHE A 67 -13.20 7.80 9.72
C PHE A 67 -11.90 8.16 9.00
N LYS A 68 -11.12 9.10 9.54
CA LYS A 68 -9.80 9.49 9.04
C LYS A 68 -8.83 8.30 9.01
N ILE A 69 -8.77 7.49 10.07
CA ILE A 69 -7.93 6.27 10.11
C ILE A 69 -8.42 5.23 9.09
N LEU A 70 -9.73 5.01 9.01
CA LEU A 70 -10.31 4.04 8.08
C LEU A 70 -10.03 4.41 6.62
N ILE A 71 -10.23 5.68 6.27
CA ILE A 71 -9.95 6.19 4.92
C ILE A 71 -8.47 6.13 4.61
N ALA A 72 -7.58 6.46 5.56
CA ALA A 72 -6.14 6.32 5.38
C ALA A 72 -5.75 4.88 5.09
N THR A 73 -6.29 3.92 5.85
CA THR A 73 -6.03 2.49 5.65
C THR A 73 -6.44 2.04 4.25
N VAL A 74 -7.66 2.39 3.83
CA VAL A 74 -8.18 2.04 2.50
C VAL A 74 -7.35 2.70 1.40
N ALA A 75 -7.03 3.99 1.54
CA ALA A 75 -6.22 4.73 0.58
C ALA A 75 -4.81 4.12 0.43
N PHE A 76 -4.17 3.73 1.54
CA PHE A 76 -2.84 3.14 1.53
C PHE A 76 -2.84 1.79 0.81
N VAL A 77 -3.76 0.89 1.19
CA VAL A 77 -3.87 -0.44 0.58
C VAL A 77 -4.18 -0.32 -0.91
N LEU A 78 -5.14 0.53 -1.29
CA LEU A 78 -5.50 0.72 -2.69
C LEU A 78 -4.35 1.33 -3.48
N PHE A 79 -3.67 2.36 -2.96
CA PHE A 79 -2.55 2.99 -3.66
C PHE A 79 -1.42 1.99 -3.90
N PHE A 80 -0.98 1.27 -2.85
CA PHE A 80 0.12 0.32 -2.95
C PHE A 80 -0.22 -0.87 -3.88
N LEU A 81 -1.49 -1.27 -3.97
CA LEU A 81 -1.92 -2.36 -4.85
C LEU A 81 -2.11 -1.89 -6.30
N VAL A 82 -2.75 -0.73 -6.49
CA VAL A 82 -3.18 -0.24 -7.80
C VAL A 82 -2.03 0.38 -8.57
N PHE A 83 -1.16 1.16 -7.93
CA PHE A 83 -0.07 1.88 -8.61
C PHE A 83 0.83 0.93 -9.44
N PRO A 84 1.33 -0.20 -8.90
CA PRO A 84 2.16 -1.12 -9.68
C PRO A 84 1.38 -1.79 -10.82
N ILE A 85 0.09 -2.07 -10.65
CA ILE A 85 -0.76 -2.66 -11.68
C ILE A 85 -1.00 -1.68 -12.82
N VAL A 86 -1.26 -0.40 -12.51
CA VAL A 86 -1.48 0.63 -13.53
C VAL A 86 -0.20 0.89 -14.32
N ARG A 87 0.96 0.96 -13.64
CA ARG A 87 2.23 1.24 -14.31
C ARG A 87 2.76 0.05 -15.10
N TYR A 88 2.82 -1.13 -14.47
CA TYR A 88 3.51 -2.31 -15.02
C TYR A 88 2.57 -3.43 -15.46
N GLY A 89 1.26 -3.29 -15.26
CA GLY A 89 0.31 -4.30 -15.71
C GLY A 89 0.33 -4.50 -17.22
N ASN A 90 0.59 -3.45 -18.01
CA ASN A 90 0.48 -3.53 -19.47
C ASN A 90 1.69 -4.16 -20.18
N LEU A 91 2.68 -4.65 -19.41
CA LEU A 91 3.81 -5.43 -19.95
C LEU A 91 3.37 -6.69 -20.71
N THR A 92 2.22 -7.27 -20.36
CA THR A 92 1.67 -8.45 -21.06
C THR A 92 0.87 -8.11 -22.33
N ASP A 93 0.63 -6.83 -22.61
CA ASP A 93 -0.16 -6.39 -23.77
C ASP A 93 0.73 -6.24 -25.02
N ARG A 94 0.26 -6.73 -26.16
CA ARG A 94 0.99 -6.69 -27.45
C ARG A 94 1.14 -5.28 -28.00
N ARG A 95 0.31 -4.31 -27.60
CA ARG A 95 0.38 -2.93 -28.12
C ARG A 95 1.20 -2.00 -27.22
N GLU A 96 0.95 -2.05 -25.92
CA GLU A 96 1.58 -1.13 -24.95
C GLU A 96 2.87 -1.69 -24.33
N GLY A 97 3.04 -3.03 -24.30
CA GLY A 97 4.24 -3.68 -23.76
C GLY A 97 5.46 -3.65 -24.69
N VAL A 98 5.32 -3.18 -25.93
CA VAL A 98 6.41 -3.18 -26.92
C VAL A 98 7.49 -2.15 -26.56
N MET A 99 7.10 -0.96 -26.14
CA MET A 99 8.04 0.13 -25.86
C MET A 99 8.98 -0.17 -24.67
N PRO A 100 8.50 -0.69 -23.53
CA PRO A 100 9.37 -1.13 -22.43
C PRO A 100 10.28 -2.30 -22.82
N VAL A 101 9.80 -3.21 -23.67
CA VAL A 101 10.59 -4.37 -24.13
C VAL A 101 11.72 -3.97 -25.07
N LEU A 102 11.51 -2.95 -25.91
CA LEU A 102 12.51 -2.49 -26.90
C LEU A 102 13.65 -1.65 -26.30
N LEU A 103 13.52 -1.17 -25.07
CA LEU A 103 14.60 -0.41 -24.43
C LEU A 103 15.84 -1.30 -24.21
N PRO A 104 17.06 -0.76 -24.44
CA PRO A 104 18.30 -1.52 -24.48
C PRO A 104 18.83 -1.91 -23.09
N ALA A 105 17.97 -2.00 -22.07
CA ALA A 105 18.32 -2.47 -20.72
C ALA A 105 18.24 -4.01 -20.64
N SER A 106 19.02 -4.60 -19.74
CA SER A 106 18.91 -6.02 -19.42
C SER A 106 17.61 -6.32 -18.66
N HIS A 107 17.21 -7.59 -18.65
CA HIS A 107 16.04 -8.03 -17.86
C HIS A 107 16.19 -7.70 -16.38
N THR A 108 17.39 -7.87 -15.85
CA THR A 108 17.70 -7.64 -14.43
C THR A 108 17.57 -6.16 -14.05
N GLU A 109 18.07 -5.27 -14.89
CA GLU A 109 17.97 -3.81 -14.71
C GLU A 109 16.52 -3.35 -14.70
N LYS A 110 15.71 -3.87 -15.64
CA LYS A 110 14.29 -3.52 -15.72
C LYS A 110 13.51 -3.98 -14.50
N PHE A 111 13.77 -5.20 -14.02
CA PHE A 111 13.14 -5.67 -12.79
C PHE A 111 13.51 -4.80 -11.59
N PHE A 112 14.80 -4.52 -11.37
CA PHE A 112 15.22 -3.68 -10.26
C PHE A 112 14.63 -2.29 -10.35
N CYS A 113 14.53 -1.73 -11.56
CA CYS A 113 13.88 -0.45 -11.80
C CYS A 113 12.38 -0.50 -11.43
N SER A 114 11.65 -1.52 -11.88
CA SER A 114 10.23 -1.69 -11.55
C SER A 114 10.02 -1.82 -10.04
N VAL A 115 10.87 -2.59 -9.35
CA VAL A 115 10.82 -2.75 -7.90
C VAL A 115 11.12 -1.42 -7.20
N LEU A 116 12.22 -0.73 -7.55
CA LEU A 116 12.55 0.55 -6.92
C LEU A 116 11.42 1.58 -7.07
N VAL A 117 10.86 1.72 -8.27
CA VAL A 117 9.80 2.70 -8.53
C VAL A 117 8.51 2.33 -7.81
N SER A 118 8.04 1.08 -7.90
CA SER A 118 6.74 0.68 -7.32
C SER A 118 6.75 0.34 -5.84
N VAL A 119 7.86 -0.16 -5.31
CA VAL A 119 7.95 -0.68 -3.93
C VAL A 119 8.58 0.35 -2.98
N ILE A 120 9.43 1.24 -3.49
CA ILE A 120 10.15 2.21 -2.66
C ILE A 120 9.71 3.64 -2.98
N ILE A 121 9.95 4.11 -4.20
CA ILE A 121 9.85 5.54 -4.53
C ILE A 121 8.40 6.01 -4.50
N ALA A 122 7.50 5.35 -5.23
CA ALA A 122 6.10 5.76 -5.25
C ALA A 122 5.43 5.66 -3.86
N PRO A 123 5.64 4.59 -3.07
CA PRO A 123 5.16 4.55 -1.69
C PRO A 123 5.71 5.66 -0.80
N VAL A 124 7.01 5.96 -0.87
CA VAL A 124 7.61 7.06 -0.08
C VAL A 124 7.03 8.41 -0.49
N VAL A 125 6.95 8.71 -1.78
CA VAL A 125 6.37 9.97 -2.27
C VAL A 125 4.90 10.09 -1.83
N PHE A 126 4.11 9.04 -2.00
CA PHE A 126 2.73 9.02 -1.55
C PHE A 126 2.60 9.23 -0.04
N LEU A 127 3.36 8.51 0.78
CA LEU A 127 3.34 8.66 2.23
C LEU A 127 3.74 10.09 2.65
N THR A 128 4.76 10.67 2.01
CA THR A 128 5.16 12.06 2.31
C THR A 128 4.08 13.07 1.97
N LEU A 129 3.39 12.92 0.83
CA LEU A 129 2.29 13.81 0.44
C LEU A 129 1.06 13.62 1.32
N TYR A 130 0.71 12.37 1.63
CA TYR A 130 -0.46 12.04 2.44
C TYR A 130 -0.26 12.50 3.89
N LEU A 131 0.82 12.07 4.54
CA LEU A 131 1.12 12.45 5.92
C LEU A 131 1.47 13.93 6.04
N GLY A 132 2.10 14.51 5.03
CA GLY A 132 2.40 15.94 4.97
C GLY A 132 1.14 16.79 4.87
N SER A 133 0.22 16.46 3.95
CA SER A 133 -1.06 17.17 3.83
C SER A 133 -1.91 17.03 5.09
N ASP A 134 -1.92 15.85 5.68
CA ASP A 134 -2.58 15.60 6.96
C ASP A 134 -2.00 16.44 8.11
N ALA A 135 -0.67 16.48 8.22
CA ALA A 135 0.01 17.27 9.25
C ALA A 135 -0.27 18.77 9.09
N VAL A 136 -0.28 19.28 7.86
CA VAL A 136 -0.63 20.68 7.58
C VAL A 136 -2.08 20.96 7.97
N LEU A 137 -3.03 20.07 7.63
CA LEU A 137 -4.43 20.24 8.00
C LEU A 137 -4.64 20.23 9.52
N SER A 138 -4.02 19.27 10.23
CA SER A 138 -4.10 19.20 11.68
C SER A 138 -3.44 20.40 12.39
N ALA A 139 -2.41 21.00 11.78
CA ALA A 139 -1.81 22.22 12.31
C ALA A 139 -2.69 23.47 12.09
N LEU A 140 -3.39 23.56 10.95
CA LEU A 140 -4.27 24.69 10.63
C LEU A 140 -5.63 24.60 11.31
N PHE A 141 -6.14 23.38 11.53
CA PHE A 141 -7.46 23.12 12.10
C PHE A 141 -7.36 22.17 13.30
N PRO A 142 -7.19 22.71 14.53
CA PRO A 142 -7.07 21.92 15.75
C PRO A 142 -8.28 21.03 16.04
N LEU A 143 -9.46 21.41 15.54
CA LEU A 143 -10.70 20.63 15.61
C LEU A 143 -10.61 19.26 14.91
N SER A 144 -9.67 19.10 13.97
CA SER A 144 -9.43 17.83 13.27
C SER A 144 -8.73 16.76 14.14
N GLY A 145 -8.29 17.14 15.33
CA GLY A 145 -7.53 16.29 16.24
C GLY A 145 -6.07 16.12 15.84
N LYS A 146 -5.42 15.11 16.41
CA LYS A 146 -4.01 14.80 16.13
C LYS A 146 -3.80 14.39 14.66
N SER A 147 -2.63 14.74 14.12
CA SER A 147 -2.23 14.23 12.81
C SER A 147 -1.97 12.72 12.88
N LEU A 148 -2.25 12.03 11.78
CA LEU A 148 -1.90 10.63 11.60
C LEU A 148 -0.38 10.45 11.71
N ALA A 149 0.42 11.42 11.24
CA ALA A 149 1.87 11.40 11.40
C ALA A 149 2.30 11.40 12.87
N GLY A 150 1.68 12.26 13.69
CA GLY A 150 1.89 12.27 15.14
C GLY A 150 1.46 10.96 15.79
N TYR A 151 0.33 10.40 15.33
CA TYR A 151 -0.13 9.09 15.77
C TYR A 151 0.86 7.97 15.41
N PHE A 152 1.40 7.93 14.19
CA PHE A 152 2.40 6.96 13.76
C PHE A 152 3.71 7.04 14.55
N LEU A 153 4.10 8.23 15.01
CA LEU A 153 5.32 8.45 15.79
C LEU A 153 5.12 8.15 17.28
N GLU A 154 3.95 8.46 17.84
CA GLU A 154 3.64 8.26 19.27
C GLU A 154 3.17 6.85 19.61
N TYR A 155 2.42 6.18 18.71
CA TYR A 155 1.89 4.86 18.98
C TYR A 155 2.92 3.76 18.73
N LYS A 156 3.13 2.91 19.73
CA LYS A 156 3.64 1.55 19.50
C LYS A 156 2.70 0.88 18.51
N LEU A 157 3.27 0.26 17.47
CA LEU A 157 2.58 -0.30 16.29
C LEU A 157 1.37 -1.21 16.61
N VAL A 158 1.27 -1.70 17.85
CA VAL A 158 0.06 -2.29 18.41
C VAL A 158 -0.12 -1.80 19.84
N SER A 159 -1.25 -1.16 20.12
CA SER A 159 -1.70 -0.90 21.49
C SER A 159 -3.12 -1.43 21.64
N TYR A 160 -3.34 -2.16 22.72
CA TYR A 160 -4.68 -2.49 23.22
C TYR A 160 -5.26 -1.23 23.85
N ASN A 161 -6.53 -0.94 23.60
CA ASN A 161 -7.26 0.14 24.26
C ASN A 161 -8.57 -0.43 24.80
N GLU A 162 -8.78 -0.35 26.12
CA GLU A 162 -9.92 -0.95 26.83
C GLU A 162 -11.28 -0.41 26.35
N GLU A 163 -11.34 0.83 25.86
CA GLU A 163 -12.58 1.44 25.36
C GLU A 163 -12.96 1.02 23.93
N PHE A 164 -11.98 0.64 23.09
CA PHE A 164 -12.19 0.42 21.65
C PHE A 164 -11.82 -0.99 21.16
N GLY A 165 -11.27 -1.86 22.02
CA GLY A 165 -10.77 -3.18 21.65
C GLY A 165 -9.47 -3.11 20.83
N PHE A 166 -9.28 -4.03 19.87
CA PHE A 166 -8.15 -3.96 18.93
C PHE A 166 -8.12 -2.59 18.27
N SER A 167 -7.12 -1.77 18.61
CA SER A 167 -6.98 -0.46 18.02
C SER A 167 -6.88 -0.58 16.49
N LEU A 168 -7.66 0.20 15.74
CA LEU A 168 -7.52 0.40 14.29
C LEU A 168 -6.10 0.87 13.90
N ALA A 169 -5.31 1.32 14.89
CA ALA A 169 -3.86 1.39 14.80
C ALA A 169 -3.23 0.09 14.28
N GLY A 170 -3.64 -1.08 14.74
CA GLY A 170 -3.09 -2.36 14.28
C GLY A 170 -3.28 -2.61 12.78
N THR A 171 -4.18 -1.90 12.07
CA THR A 171 -4.47 -2.18 10.66
C THR A 171 -3.29 -1.86 9.73
N TYR A 172 -2.38 -0.97 10.10
CA TYR A 172 -1.12 -0.78 9.37
C TYR A 172 -0.07 -1.87 9.66
N ALA A 173 -0.14 -2.55 10.82
CA ALA A 173 0.61 -3.78 11.04
C ALA A 173 0.10 -4.93 10.14
N PHE A 174 -1.16 -4.86 9.68
CA PHE A 174 -1.72 -5.86 8.79
C PHE A 174 -1.21 -5.80 7.35
N PHE A 175 -0.73 -4.64 6.86
CA PHE A 175 -0.32 -4.47 5.46
C PHE A 175 0.94 -3.63 5.32
N LEU A 176 2.11 -4.27 5.25
CA LEU A 176 3.34 -3.56 4.93
C LEU A 176 3.31 -3.11 3.45
N PRO A 177 3.66 -1.84 3.16
CA PRO A 177 3.67 -1.31 1.80
C PRO A 177 4.42 -2.22 0.79
N PRO A 178 5.58 -2.79 1.12
CA PRO A 178 6.29 -3.67 0.19
C PRO A 178 5.49 -4.91 -0.22
N MET A 179 4.82 -5.59 0.72
CA MET A 179 4.05 -6.80 0.42
C MET A 179 2.90 -6.48 -0.54
N VAL A 180 2.16 -5.41 -0.28
CA VAL A 180 1.01 -5.00 -1.10
C VAL A 180 1.48 -4.54 -2.49
N SER A 181 2.60 -3.82 -2.58
CA SER A 181 3.18 -3.42 -3.87
C SER A 181 3.71 -4.58 -4.70
N PHE A 182 4.34 -5.58 -4.07
CA PHE A 182 4.71 -6.82 -4.75
C PHE A 182 3.50 -7.63 -5.20
N ALA A 183 2.43 -7.68 -4.40
CA ALA A 183 1.16 -8.28 -4.81
C ALA A 183 0.55 -7.56 -6.03
N GLY A 184 0.65 -6.23 -6.07
CA GLY A 184 0.27 -5.43 -7.23
C GLY A 184 1.09 -5.77 -8.47
N LEU A 185 2.42 -5.85 -8.37
CA LEU A 185 3.30 -6.27 -9.48
C LEU A 185 2.96 -7.67 -9.99
N ALA A 186 2.82 -8.63 -9.08
CA ALA A 186 2.46 -10.02 -9.42
C ALA A 186 1.08 -10.11 -10.05
N GLY A 187 0.08 -9.42 -9.50
CA GLY A 187 -1.28 -9.35 -10.02
C GLY A 187 -1.37 -8.72 -11.42
N GLY A 188 -0.58 -7.66 -11.66
CA GLY A 188 -0.43 -7.04 -12.96
C GLY A 188 0.15 -7.97 -14.03
N ALA A 189 1.06 -8.87 -13.63
CA ALA A 189 1.68 -9.85 -14.52
C ALA A 189 0.86 -11.16 -14.70
N LEU A 190 0.06 -11.53 -13.68
CA LEU A 190 -0.74 -12.75 -13.65
C LEU A 190 -2.02 -12.60 -14.50
N PHE A 191 -2.75 -11.50 -14.34
CA PHE A 191 -4.06 -11.33 -14.97
C PHE A 191 -3.97 -10.58 -16.31
N LYS A 192 -4.65 -11.10 -17.34
CA LYS A 192 -4.71 -10.43 -18.66
C LYS A 192 -5.74 -9.30 -18.73
N LYS A 193 -6.87 -9.43 -18.01
CA LYS A 193 -7.99 -8.48 -17.99
C LYS A 193 -8.49 -8.27 -16.57
N ASN A 194 -9.01 -7.07 -16.29
CA ASN A 194 -9.52 -6.64 -14.98
C ASN A 194 -8.49 -6.89 -13.86
N LYS A 195 -7.25 -6.46 -14.11
CA LYS A 195 -6.07 -6.77 -13.29
C LYS A 195 -6.25 -6.30 -11.86
N ILE A 196 -6.71 -5.05 -11.69
CA ILE A 196 -6.96 -4.45 -10.38
C ILE A 196 -7.99 -5.27 -9.59
N THR A 197 -9.19 -5.45 -10.15
CA THR A 197 -10.30 -6.15 -9.47
C THR A 197 -9.94 -7.58 -9.09
N LYS A 198 -9.31 -8.33 -10.01
CA LYS A 198 -8.93 -9.72 -9.74
C LYS A 198 -7.82 -9.83 -8.71
N THR A 199 -6.85 -8.92 -8.73
CA THR A 199 -5.78 -8.90 -7.72
C THR A 199 -6.37 -8.58 -6.36
N PHE A 200 -7.18 -7.52 -6.25
CA PHE A 200 -7.86 -7.16 -5.01
C PHE A 200 -8.69 -8.31 -4.44
N PHE A 201 -9.54 -8.94 -5.26
CA PHE A 201 -10.38 -10.04 -4.82
C PHE A 201 -9.56 -11.27 -4.39
N SER A 202 -8.48 -11.59 -5.13
CA SER A 202 -7.58 -12.69 -4.76
C SER A 202 -6.89 -12.44 -3.42
N CYS A 203 -6.40 -11.22 -3.18
CA CYS A 203 -5.80 -10.83 -1.91
C CYS A 203 -6.82 -10.86 -0.77
N ALA A 204 -8.05 -10.38 -1.00
CA ALA A 204 -9.11 -10.38 -0.01
C ALA A 204 -9.50 -11.82 0.40
N VAL A 205 -9.69 -12.72 -0.57
CA VAL A 205 -9.99 -14.14 -0.29
C VAL A 205 -8.85 -14.80 0.47
N ALA A 206 -7.60 -14.57 0.08
CA ALA A 206 -6.43 -15.11 0.77
C ALA A 206 -6.34 -14.62 2.22
N LEU A 207 -6.62 -13.34 2.47
CA LEU A 207 -6.65 -12.75 3.81
C LEU A 207 -7.75 -13.38 4.67
N ILE A 208 -8.97 -13.52 4.13
CA ILE A 208 -10.09 -14.12 4.86
C ILE A 208 -9.75 -15.56 5.26
N LEU A 209 -9.20 -16.36 4.34
CA LEU A 209 -8.78 -17.73 4.63
C LEU A 209 -7.69 -17.78 5.70
N PHE A 210 -6.71 -16.88 5.62
CA PHE A 210 -5.66 -16.77 6.64
C PHE A 210 -6.26 -16.46 8.03
N LEU A 211 -7.16 -15.47 8.12
CA LEU A 211 -7.82 -15.11 9.37
C LEU A 211 -8.64 -16.27 9.94
N MET A 212 -9.37 -17.01 9.10
CA MET A 212 -10.09 -18.21 9.54
C MET A 212 -9.15 -19.23 10.18
N ILE A 213 -8.01 -19.51 9.56
CA ILE A 213 -7.01 -20.46 10.09
C ILE A 213 -6.46 -19.98 11.44
N VAL A 214 -6.10 -18.69 11.54
CA VAL A 214 -5.58 -18.12 12.79
C VAL A 214 -6.62 -18.22 13.90
N ILE A 215 -7.87 -17.85 13.63
CA ILE A 215 -8.97 -17.95 14.60
C ILE A 215 -9.16 -19.40 15.05
N SER A 216 -9.17 -20.37 14.12
CA SER A 216 -9.31 -21.78 14.46
C SER A 216 -8.18 -22.33 15.32
N ILE A 217 -6.92 -21.93 15.05
CA ILE A 217 -5.77 -22.33 15.87
C ILE A 217 -5.89 -21.75 17.28
N VAL A 218 -6.26 -20.47 17.38
CA VAL A 218 -6.44 -19.78 18.66
C VAL A 218 -7.53 -20.43 19.49
N ASP A 219 -8.69 -20.71 18.89
CA ASP A 219 -9.82 -21.36 19.56
C ASP A 219 -9.44 -22.75 20.10
N SER A 220 -8.61 -23.49 19.35
CA SER A 220 -8.11 -24.81 19.78
C SER A 220 -7.17 -24.78 21.00
N LEU A 221 -6.61 -23.62 21.35
CA LEU A 221 -5.68 -23.46 22.47
C LEU A 221 -6.40 -23.13 23.81
N TYR A 222 -7.74 -23.03 23.83
CA TYR A 222 -8.54 -22.73 25.02
C TYR A 222 -8.05 -21.53 25.86
N MET A 223 -7.49 -20.51 25.20
CA MET A 223 -7.00 -19.31 25.88
C MET A 223 -8.15 -18.34 26.15
N SER A 224 -8.13 -17.66 27.30
CA SER A 224 -9.07 -16.55 27.56
C SER A 224 -8.85 -15.42 26.53
N ALA A 225 -9.91 -14.64 26.22
CA ALA A 225 -9.85 -13.60 25.19
C ALA A 225 -8.73 -12.56 25.43
N GLU A 226 -8.44 -12.27 26.70
CA GLU A 226 -7.42 -11.32 27.13
C GLU A 226 -5.99 -11.87 26.95
N GLN A 227 -5.74 -13.10 27.39
CA GLN A 227 -4.45 -13.79 27.18
C GLN A 227 -4.19 -14.07 25.70
N THR A 228 -5.26 -14.30 24.93
CA THR A 228 -5.21 -14.46 23.48
C THR A 228 -4.76 -13.16 22.80
N ALA A 229 -5.32 -12.02 23.22
CA ALA A 229 -4.97 -10.73 22.66
C ALA A 229 -3.49 -10.41 22.91
N GLU A 230 -2.97 -10.61 24.12
CA GLU A 230 -1.55 -10.37 24.41
C GLU A 230 -0.61 -11.30 23.64
N MET A 231 -0.96 -12.60 23.54
CA MET A 231 -0.16 -13.57 22.77
C MET A 231 -0.16 -13.25 21.28
N VAL A 232 -1.32 -12.90 20.70
CA VAL A 232 -1.44 -12.51 19.29
C VAL A 232 -0.64 -11.23 19.02
N VAL A 233 -0.72 -10.23 19.90
CA VAL A 233 0.01 -8.98 19.72
C VAL A 233 1.53 -9.17 19.87
N SER A 234 1.99 -9.94 20.85
CA SER A 234 3.43 -10.14 21.10
C SER A 234 4.09 -11.10 20.11
N ASN A 235 3.45 -12.23 19.80
CA ASN A 235 4.08 -13.31 19.02
C ASN A 235 3.56 -13.39 17.58
N CYS A 236 2.30 -13.06 17.31
CA CYS A 236 1.79 -13.10 15.94
C CYS A 236 2.25 -11.92 15.09
N THR A 237 2.67 -10.79 15.66
CA THR A 237 3.18 -9.64 14.88
C THR A 237 4.47 -9.98 14.12
N TRP A 238 5.46 -10.58 14.78
CA TRP A 238 6.72 -10.98 14.13
C TRP A 238 6.51 -12.13 13.13
N PHE A 239 5.68 -13.11 13.50
CA PHE A 239 5.27 -14.17 12.59
C PHE A 239 4.59 -13.60 11.34
N TRP A 240 3.67 -12.64 11.53
CA TRP A 240 2.95 -11.99 10.45
C TRP A 240 3.86 -11.18 9.53
N TYR A 241 4.81 -10.41 10.09
CA TYR A 241 5.83 -9.75 9.27
C TYR A 241 6.69 -10.73 8.48
N THR A 242 7.00 -11.88 9.06
CA THR A 242 7.73 -12.96 8.37
C THR A 242 6.91 -13.52 7.21
N VAL A 243 5.62 -13.82 7.44
CA VAL A 243 4.69 -14.27 6.39
C VAL A 243 4.57 -13.24 5.27
N GLN A 244 4.46 -11.95 5.60
CA GLN A 244 4.40 -10.88 4.61
C GLN A 244 5.72 -10.78 3.82
N ALA A 245 6.87 -10.85 4.47
CA ALA A 245 8.18 -10.78 3.82
C ALA A 245 8.40 -11.97 2.87
N VAL A 246 8.06 -13.19 3.30
CA VAL A 246 8.13 -14.41 2.47
C VAL A 246 7.19 -14.31 1.27
N THR A 247 5.97 -13.80 1.50
CA THR A 247 4.97 -13.62 0.43
C THR A 247 5.40 -12.54 -0.57
N ALA A 248 5.95 -11.42 -0.09
CA ALA A 248 6.54 -10.37 -0.92
C ALA A 248 7.70 -10.92 -1.78
N ALA A 249 8.59 -11.71 -1.19
CA ALA A 249 9.67 -12.38 -1.91
C ALA A 249 9.13 -13.36 -2.97
N GLY A 250 8.11 -14.15 -2.63
CA GLY A 250 7.44 -15.05 -3.56
C GLY A 250 6.81 -14.33 -4.75
N PHE A 251 6.11 -13.23 -4.51
CA PHE A 251 5.56 -12.38 -5.58
C PHE A 251 6.64 -11.70 -6.41
N GLY A 252 7.73 -11.24 -5.80
CA GLY A 252 8.90 -10.71 -6.49
C GLY A 252 9.54 -11.74 -7.42
N LEU A 253 9.77 -12.96 -6.94
CA LEU A 253 10.29 -14.07 -7.74
C LEU A 253 9.34 -14.46 -8.87
N TYR A 254 8.04 -14.51 -8.61
CA TYR A 254 7.04 -14.76 -9.64
C TYR A 254 7.08 -13.69 -10.74
N TYR A 255 7.11 -12.41 -10.35
CA TYR A 255 7.19 -11.29 -11.27
C TYR A 255 8.49 -11.31 -12.09
N TRP A 256 9.62 -11.64 -11.46
CA TRP A 256 10.91 -11.84 -12.13
C TRP A 256 10.83 -12.91 -13.22
N GLU A 257 10.37 -14.11 -12.88
CA GLU A 257 10.25 -15.22 -13.81
C GLU A 257 9.28 -14.90 -14.96
N ARG A 258 8.19 -14.19 -14.64
CA ARG A 258 7.18 -13.84 -15.63
C ARG A 258 7.69 -12.81 -16.63
N THR A 259 8.35 -11.76 -16.15
CA THR A 259 8.95 -10.73 -17.01
C THR A 259 10.08 -11.30 -17.86
N ARG A 260 10.90 -12.22 -17.30
CA ARG A 260 11.97 -12.88 -18.05
C ARG A 260 11.45 -13.63 -19.28
N LYS A 261 10.31 -14.31 -19.15
CA LYS A 261 9.65 -15.05 -20.25
C LYS A 261 8.98 -14.14 -21.29
N ILE A 262 8.73 -12.88 -20.99
CA ILE A 262 8.13 -11.91 -21.92
C ILE A 262 9.21 -11.25 -22.78
N GLU A 263 10.43 -11.15 -22.25
CA GLU A 263 11.55 -10.48 -22.92
C GLU A 263 12.45 -11.41 -23.74
N LEU A 264 12.27 -12.73 -23.62
CA LEU A 264 12.89 -13.79 -24.42
C LEU A 264 11.98 -14.20 -25.57
#